data_AF-A0A1Y1XC25-F1
#
_entry.id   AF-A0A1Y1XC25-F1
#
_cell.length_a   1.000
_cell.length_b   1.000
_cell.length_c   1.000
_cell.angle_alpha   90.00
_cell.angle_beta   90.00
_cell.angle_gamma   90.00
#
_symmetry.space_group_name_H-M   'P 1'
#
loop_
_entity.id
_entity.type
_entity.pdbx_description
1 polymer ?
#
loop_
_entity_poly.entity_id
_entity_poly.type
_entity_poly.pdbx_seq_one_letter_code
_entity_poly.pdbx_strand_id
1 'polypeptide(L)' 'DTKLFVILCQALNIPVITEDSNLNIKKCGFRSDEHIKKLQLIEKIFRNRYV' A
#
# COMPACT_ATOMS: atom_id res chain seq x y z
N ASP A 1 -12.29 -2.61 -7.32
CA ASP A 1 -11.54 -2.33 -8.55
C ASP A 1 -10.05 -2.24 -8.22
N THR A 2 -9.23 -3.14 -8.77
CA THR A 2 -7.78 -3.21 -8.46
C THR A 2 -7.04 -1.94 -8.87
N LYS A 3 -7.51 -1.20 -9.89
CA LYS A 3 -6.89 0.08 -10.29
C LYS A 3 -7.01 1.13 -9.20
N LEU A 4 -8.19 1.24 -8.58
CA LEU A 4 -8.42 2.20 -7.49
C LEU A 4 -7.46 1.94 -6.32
N PHE A 5 -7.28 0.68 -5.95
CA PHE A 5 -6.35 0.30 -4.89
C PHE A 5 -4.90 0.64 -5.24
N VAL A 6 -4.47 0.36 -6.48
CA VAL A 6 -3.11 0.70 -6.95
C VAL A 6 -2.89 2.21 -6.94
N ILE A 7 -3.85 3.00 -7.42
CA ILE A 7 -3.79 4.47 -7.40
C ILE A 7 -3.70 4.99 -5.96
N LEU A 8 -4.47 4.43 -5.04
CA LEU A 8 -4.45 4.79 -3.62
C LEU A 8 -3.08 4.50 -2.98
N CYS A 9 -2.50 3.33 -3.25
CA CYS A 9 -1.17 2.98 -2.78
C CYS A 9 -0.11 3.93 -3.34
N GLN A 10 -0.17 4.27 -4.63
CA GLN A 10 0.73 5.24 -5.25
C GLN A 10 0.60 6.64 -4.63
N ALA A 11 -0.63 7.12 -4.40
CA ALA A 11 -0.88 8.42 -3.76
C ALA A 11 -0.30 8.49 -2.33
N LEU A 12 -0.18 7.36 -1.65
CA LEU A 12 0.41 7.23 -0.31
C LEU A 12 1.89 6.87 -0.33
N ASN A 13 2.49 6.86 -1.53
CA ASN A 13 3.88 6.50 -1.76
C ASN A 13 4.22 5.08 -1.22
N ILE A 14 3.27 4.15 -1.38
CA ILE A 14 3.42 2.73 -1.04
C ILE A 14 3.67 1.98 -2.35
N PRO A 15 4.86 1.42 -2.57
CA PRO A 15 5.12 0.61 -3.74
C PRO A 15 4.34 -0.71 -3.59
N VAL A 16 3.39 -0.97 -4.49
CA VAL A 16 2.60 -2.22 -4.46
C VAL A 16 3.50 -3.41 -4.81
N ILE A 17 4.38 -3.22 -5.79
CA ILE A 17 5.38 -4.18 -6.25
C ILE A 17 6.73 -3.48 -6.22
N THR A 18 7.72 -4.11 -5.59
CA THR A 18 9.13 -3.69 -5.64
C THR A 18 9.94 -4.78 -6.31
N GLU A 19 10.96 -4.41 -7.09
CA GLU A 19 11.92 -5.37 -7.63
C GLU A 19 13.16 -5.38 -6.75
N ASP A 20 13.58 -6.58 -6.33
CA ASP A 20 14.89 -6.77 -5.72
C ASP A 20 15.90 -7.07 -6.83
N SER A 21 16.64 -6.04 -7.26
CA SER A 21 17.61 -6.16 -8.37
C SER A 21 18.72 -7.17 -8.09
N ASN A 22 19.00 -7.49 -6.82
CA ASN A 22 20.04 -8.45 -6.45
C ASN A 22 19.54 -9.90 -6.54
N LEU A 23 18.25 -10.12 -6.32
CA LEU A 23 17.65 -11.45 -6.31
C LEU A 23 16.79 -11.74 -7.56
N ASN A 24 16.56 -10.73 -8.40
CA ASN A 24 15.67 -10.77 -9.57
C ASN A 24 14.25 -11.27 -9.21
N ILE A 25 13.77 -10.91 -8.02
CA ILE A 25 12.46 -11.31 -7.49
C ILE A 25 11.59 -10.07 -7.30
N LYS A 26 10.33 -10.17 -7.73
CA LYS A 26 9.27 -9.20 -7.41
C LYS A 26 8.80 -9.42 -5.98
N LYS A 27 8.96 -8.41 -5.13
CA LYS A 27 8.50 -8.39 -3.75
C LYS A 27 7.24 -7.55 -3.63
N CYS A 28 6.39 -7.96 -2.70
CA CYS A 28 5.23 -7.18 -2.29
C CYS A 28 5.71 -6.06 -1.36
N GLY A 29 5.47 -4.79 -1.73
CA GLY A 29 6.00 -3.66 -0.97
C GLY A 29 5.24 -3.33 0.32
N PHE A 30 4.22 -4.12 0.68
CA PHE A 30 3.50 -4.00 1.95
C PHE A 30 4.26 -4.54 3.19
N ARG A 31 5.51 -5.01 3.03
CA ARG A 31 6.31 -5.60 4.13
C ARG A 31 6.97 -4.60 5.08
N SER A 32 6.78 -3.29 4.88
CA SER A 32 7.30 -2.26 5.78
C SER A 32 6.25 -1.83 6.79
N ASP A 33 6.64 -1.74 8.06
CA ASP A 33 5.79 -1.22 9.16
C ASP A 33 5.25 0.19 8.87
N GLU A 34 6.03 1.00 8.14
CA GLU A 34 5.60 2.35 7.74
C GLU A 34 4.43 2.32 6.76
N HIS A 35 4.47 1.39 5.79
CA HIS A 35 3.39 1.23 4.82
C HIS A 35 2.13 0.67 5.46
N ILE A 36 2.28 -0.26 6.42
CA ILE A 36 1.17 -0.80 7.21
C ILE A 36 0.48 0.33 7.99
N LYS A 37 1.24 1.21 8.65
CA LYS A 37 0.68 2.38 9.37
C LYS A 37 -0.10 3.32 8.44
N LYS A 38 0.41 3.59 7.25
CA LYS A 38 -0.29 4.42 6.24
C LYS A 38 -1.62 3.79 5.80
N LEU A 39 -1.64 2.47 5.60
CA LEU A 39 -2.87 1.74 5.26
C LEU A 39 -3.87 1.72 6.44
N GLN A 40 -3.40 1.60 7.68
CA GLN A 40 -4.25 1.69 8.87
C GLN A 40 -4.91 3.06 9.01
N LEU A 41 -4.25 4.14 8.61
CA LEU A 41 -4.85 5.48 8.58
C LEU A 41 -6.04 5.54 7.60
N ILE A 42 -5.88 4.95 6.41
CA ILE A 42 -6.98 4.83 5.44
C ILE A 42 -8.14 4.07 6.05
N GLU A 43 -7.87 2.91 6.67
CA GLU A 43 -8.90 2.08 7.30
C GLU A 43 -9.71 2.91 8.31
N LYS A 44 -9.03 3.70 9.15
CA LYS A 44 -9.69 4.59 10.12
C LYS A 44 -10.58 5.63 9.43
N ILE A 45 -10.09 6.28 8.37
CA ILE A 45 -10.86 7.31 7.64
C ILE A 45 -12.11 6.69 6.98
N PHE A 46 -11.97 5.53 6.35
CA PHE A 46 -13.09 4.85 5.70
C PHE A 46 -14.11 4.32 6.71
N ARG A 47 -13.67 3.73 7.83
CA ARG A 47 -14.56 3.32 8.92
C ARG A 47 -15.32 4.51 9.51
N ASN A 48 -14.65 5.65 9.74
CA ASN A 48 -15.30 6.83 10.32
C ASN A 48 -16.26 7.55 9.37
N ARG A 49 -16.08 7.41 8.06
CA ARG A 49 -17.02 7.95 7.05
C ARG A 49 -18.17 7.01 6.71
N TYR A 50 -18.12 5.77 7.18
CA TYR A 50 -19.21 4.78 7.08
C TYR A 50 -20.07 4.76 8.36
N VAL A 51 -20.35 5.93 8.92
CA VAL A 51 -21.39 6.16 9.93
C VAL A 51 -22.58 6.83 9.23
#